data_AF-A0A9E7DAR9-F1
#
_entry.id   AF-A0A9E7DAR9-F1
#
_cell.length_a   1.000
_cell.length_b   1.000
_cell.length_c   1.000
_cell.angle_alpha   90.00
_cell.angle_beta   90.00
_cell.angle_gamma   90.00
#
_symmetry.space_group_name_H-M   'P 1'
#
loop_
_entity.id
_entity.type
_entity.pdbx_description
1 polymer ?
#
loop_
_entity_poly.entity_id
_entity_poly.type
_entity_poly.pdbx_seq_one_letter_code
_entity_poly.pdbx_strand_id
1 'polypeptide(L)'
;MTLFTLLAMAGCGTSRMPRPQGVPQAGANLELSCVPYARARSGIELRGDAWQWWDAAAGRYTRARRPAPGSVIVMARTSRLPSGHVAVVSRVVSAREIRVDHANWASGSARGRVAQDQPVLDVSPGNDWTQIRVWYPRINDYGNTVFAAHGFILPRMDYAAR
;
A
#
# COMPACT_ATOMS: atom_id res chain seq x y z
N MET A 1 43.26 38.90 11.32
CA MET A 1 42.51 38.60 10.10
C MET A 1 42.55 37.09 9.90
N THR A 2 41.58 36.36 10.45
CA THR A 2 41.45 34.92 10.16
C THR A 2 39.96 34.57 10.21
N LEU A 3 39.47 34.23 9.04
CA LEU A 3 38.09 33.94 8.66
C LEU A 3 37.79 32.48 9.01
N PHE A 4 36.76 32.21 9.82
CA PHE A 4 36.21 30.86 9.95
C PHE A 4 34.83 30.82 9.29
N THR A 5 34.83 30.33 8.05
CA THR A 5 33.63 30.06 7.26
C THR A 5 32.96 28.80 7.82
N LEU A 6 31.80 28.95 8.46
CA LEU A 6 30.96 27.81 8.85
C LEU A 6 30.17 27.34 7.63
N LEU A 7 30.62 26.21 7.06
CA LEU A 7 29.94 25.50 5.98
C LEU A 7 28.75 24.73 6.58
N ALA A 8 27.53 25.25 6.41
CA ALA A 8 26.31 24.55 6.80
C ALA A 8 25.97 23.45 5.77
N MET A 9 26.26 22.20 6.09
CA MET A 9 25.80 21.05 5.32
C MET A 9 24.33 20.78 5.63
N ALA A 10 23.45 21.19 4.71
CA ALA A 10 22.05 20.76 4.69
C ALA A 10 21.99 19.28 4.27
N GLY A 11 21.98 18.38 5.24
CA GLY A 11 21.74 16.96 5.01
C GLY A 11 20.26 16.70 4.73
N CYS A 12 19.92 16.31 3.51
CA CYS A 12 18.60 15.75 3.18
C CYS A 12 18.44 14.40 3.89
N GLY A 13 17.86 14.41 5.10
CA GLY A 13 17.46 13.22 5.82
C GLY A 13 16.31 12.52 5.08
N THR A 14 16.61 11.46 4.34
CA THR A 14 15.59 10.53 3.85
C THR A 14 15.07 9.74 5.06
N SER A 15 13.89 10.11 5.54
CA SER A 15 13.16 9.36 6.58
C SER A 15 12.81 7.98 6.04
N ARG A 16 13.71 7.01 6.19
CA ARG A 16 13.40 5.58 6.03
C ARG A 16 12.49 5.21 7.20
N MET A 17 11.19 5.18 6.95
CA MET A 17 10.20 4.64 7.89
C MET A 17 10.68 3.25 8.35
N PRO A 18 10.85 3.01 9.66
CA PRO A 18 11.21 1.70 10.17
C PRO A 18 10.19 0.66 9.73
N ARG A 19 10.67 -0.45 9.16
CA ARG A 19 9.82 -1.60 8.80
C ARG A 19 9.31 -2.21 10.12
N PRO A 20 8.00 -2.38 10.33
CA PRO A 20 7.49 -3.03 11.54
C PRO A 20 8.16 -4.40 11.73
N GLN A 21 8.70 -4.63 12.92
CA GLN A 21 9.27 -5.92 13.30
C GLN A 21 8.14 -6.96 13.28
N GLY A 22 8.18 -7.87 12.31
CA GLY A 22 7.13 -8.88 12.12
C GLY A 22 6.62 -9.02 10.68
N VAL A 23 7.01 -8.14 9.75
CA VAL A 23 6.80 -8.39 8.31
C VAL A 23 7.73 -9.53 7.90
N PRO A 24 7.23 -10.71 7.49
CA PRO A 24 8.10 -11.80 7.06
C PRO A 24 9.05 -11.29 5.97
N GLN A 25 10.36 -11.37 6.22
CA GLN A 25 11.30 -11.32 5.11
C GLN A 25 11.03 -12.56 4.27
N ALA A 26 10.90 -12.38 2.95
CA ALA A 26 10.61 -13.47 2.03
C ALA A 26 11.75 -14.49 2.07
N GLY A 27 11.62 -15.48 2.96
CA GLY A 27 12.41 -16.69 3.02
C GLY A 27 11.50 -17.87 2.68
N ALA A 28 11.94 -18.67 1.70
CA ALA A 28 11.40 -19.96 1.28
C ALA A 28 9.86 -20.08 1.11
N ASN A 29 9.40 -19.96 -0.13
CA ASN A 29 8.20 -20.65 -0.68
C ASN A 29 6.86 -20.57 0.07
N LEU A 30 6.61 -19.57 0.91
CA LEU A 30 5.25 -19.30 1.40
C LEU A 30 4.51 -18.43 0.38
N GLU A 31 3.50 -19.02 -0.29
CA GLU A 31 2.53 -18.27 -1.10
C GLU A 31 1.72 -17.34 -0.17
N LEU A 32 2.22 -16.13 0.05
CA LEU A 32 1.60 -15.16 0.94
C LEU A 32 0.43 -14.49 0.23
N SER A 33 -0.79 -14.70 0.74
CA SER A 33 -1.98 -13.96 0.30
C SER A 33 -1.92 -12.48 0.72
N CYS A 34 -2.62 -11.60 0.00
CA CYS A 34 -2.63 -10.16 0.26
C CYS A 34 -3.21 -9.81 1.64
N VAL A 35 -4.25 -10.50 2.08
CA VAL A 35 -4.93 -10.27 3.36
C VAL A 35 -4.00 -10.51 4.56
N PRO A 36 -3.42 -11.71 4.79
CA PRO A 36 -2.53 -11.92 5.93
C PRO A 36 -1.30 -11.00 5.88
N TYR A 37 -0.76 -10.73 4.69
CA TYR A 37 0.33 -9.76 4.53
C TYR A 37 -0.08 -8.35 4.98
N ALA A 38 -1.21 -7.83 4.48
CA ALA A 38 -1.68 -6.50 4.79
C ALA A 38 -1.96 -6.33 6.29
N ARG A 39 -2.54 -7.35 6.94
CA ARG A 39 -2.72 -7.34 8.40
C ARG A 39 -1.39 -7.20 9.14
N ALA A 40 -0.42 -8.05 8.84
CA ALA A 40 0.88 -8.02 9.50
C ALA A 40 1.62 -6.69 9.25
N ARG A 41 1.48 -6.12 8.06
CA ARG A 41 2.18 -4.89 7.65
C ARG A 41 1.53 -3.59 8.16
N SER A 42 0.21 -3.57 8.34
CA SER A 42 -0.57 -2.38 8.72
C SER A 42 -1.08 -2.40 10.16
N GLY A 43 -1.11 -3.56 10.83
CA GLY A 43 -1.75 -3.71 12.15
C GLY A 43 -3.28 -3.78 12.10
N ILE A 44 -3.91 -3.70 10.91
CA ILE A 44 -5.37 -3.85 10.77
C ILE A 44 -5.75 -5.31 10.97
N GLU A 45 -6.66 -5.57 11.91
CA GLU A 45 -7.09 -6.93 12.28
C GLU A 45 -8.41 -7.38 11.62
N LEU A 46 -8.61 -7.01 10.36
CA LEU A 46 -9.76 -7.47 9.57
C LEU A 46 -9.50 -8.86 8.96
N ARG A 47 -10.57 -9.60 8.66
CA ARG A 47 -10.55 -10.98 8.13
C ARG A 47 -11.55 -11.09 6.98
N GLY A 48 -11.52 -12.24 6.29
CA GLY A 48 -12.34 -12.50 5.11
C GLY A 48 -11.61 -12.15 3.82
N ASP A 49 -12.36 -12.16 2.72
CA ASP A 49 -11.87 -11.73 1.42
C ASP A 49 -11.48 -10.25 1.46
N ALA A 50 -10.53 -9.87 0.60
CA ALA A 50 -10.01 -8.51 0.58
C ALA A 50 -11.09 -7.46 0.32
N TRP A 51 -12.05 -7.72 -0.59
CA TRP A 51 -13.14 -6.78 -0.87
C TRP A 51 -14.06 -6.55 0.35
N GLN A 52 -14.22 -7.55 1.23
CA GLN A 52 -15.09 -7.46 2.40
C GLN A 52 -14.55 -6.50 3.47
N TRP A 53 -13.26 -6.17 3.41
CA TRP A 53 -12.64 -5.27 4.38
C TRP A 53 -13.28 -3.90 4.43
N TRP A 54 -13.82 -3.40 3.30
CA TRP A 54 -14.43 -2.07 3.26
C TRP A 54 -15.63 -1.93 4.20
N ASP A 55 -16.53 -2.91 4.18
CA ASP A 55 -17.70 -2.91 5.06
C ASP A 55 -17.32 -3.35 6.47
N ALA A 56 -16.43 -4.33 6.61
CA ALA A 56 -15.95 -4.78 7.91
C ALA A 56 -15.18 -3.70 8.70
N ALA A 57 -14.64 -2.69 8.01
CA ALA A 57 -13.99 -1.54 8.63
C ALA A 57 -14.98 -0.55 9.28
N ALA A 58 -16.24 -0.52 8.83
CA ALA A 58 -17.21 0.45 9.31
C ALA A 58 -17.38 0.37 10.84
N GLY A 59 -17.29 1.51 11.52
CA GLY A 59 -17.37 1.60 12.98
C GLY A 59 -16.17 1.03 13.74
N ARG A 60 -15.16 0.45 13.06
CA ARG A 60 -13.99 -0.20 13.69
C ARG A 60 -12.66 0.46 13.32
N TYR A 61 -12.58 0.98 12.10
CA TYR A 61 -11.44 1.70 11.53
C TYR A 61 -11.94 2.89 10.71
N THR A 62 -11.13 3.94 10.59
CA THR A 62 -11.46 5.09 9.77
C THR A 62 -11.34 4.72 8.29
N ARG A 63 -12.44 4.91 7.55
CA ARG A 63 -12.47 4.83 6.09
C ARG A 63 -12.20 6.20 5.50
N ALA A 64 -11.34 6.28 4.50
CA ALA A 64 -10.93 7.53 3.87
C ALA A 64 -10.91 7.42 2.35
N ARG A 65 -10.97 8.58 1.69
CA ARG A 65 -10.85 8.72 0.23
C ARG A 65 -9.46 9.14 -0.23
N ARG A 66 -8.62 9.57 0.71
CA ARG A 66 -7.23 9.98 0.44
C ARG A 66 -6.26 8.99 1.08
N PRO A 67 -5.14 8.70 0.42
CA PRO A 67 -4.13 7.82 0.96
C PRO A 67 -3.36 8.48 2.11
N ALA A 68 -2.91 7.64 3.04
CA ALA A 68 -1.91 7.98 4.04
C ALA A 68 -0.90 6.83 4.16
N PRO A 69 0.38 7.08 4.48
CA PRO A 69 1.32 6.00 4.80
C PRO A 69 0.74 5.07 5.88
N GLY A 70 0.86 3.75 5.68
CA GLY A 70 0.32 2.72 6.56
C GLY A 70 -1.17 2.40 6.34
N SER A 71 -1.93 3.26 5.66
CA SER A 71 -3.31 2.93 5.26
C SER A 71 -3.35 1.79 4.25
N VAL A 72 -4.51 1.13 4.14
CA VAL A 72 -4.71 -0.01 3.23
C VAL A 72 -5.73 0.38 2.18
N ILE A 73 -5.33 0.39 0.90
CA ILE A 73 -6.28 0.54 -0.20
C ILE A 73 -7.05 -0.77 -0.40
N VAL A 74 -8.37 -0.67 -0.54
CA VAL A 74 -9.27 -1.82 -0.75
C VAL A 74 -9.81 -1.79 -2.17
N MET A 75 -9.35 -2.73 -3.01
CA MET A 75 -9.87 -2.94 -4.35
C MET A 75 -11.18 -3.75 -4.29
N ALA A 76 -12.15 -3.31 -5.08
CA ALA A 76 -13.46 -3.93 -5.16
C ALA A 76 -13.39 -5.28 -5.87
N ARG A 77 -14.37 -6.14 -5.55
CA ARG A 77 -14.61 -7.38 -6.29
C ARG A 77 -15.01 -7.07 -7.73
N THR A 78 -14.40 -7.77 -8.68
CA THR A 78 -14.80 -7.77 -10.10
C THR A 78 -14.75 -9.20 -10.64
N SER A 79 -15.20 -9.41 -11.88
CA SER A 79 -15.07 -10.73 -12.54
C SER A 79 -13.62 -11.20 -12.67
N ARG A 80 -12.67 -10.26 -12.82
CA ARG A 80 -11.23 -10.55 -12.92
C ARG A 80 -10.51 -10.54 -11.57
N LEU A 81 -11.15 -10.04 -10.52
CA LEU A 81 -10.62 -9.93 -9.16
C LEU A 81 -11.70 -10.37 -8.15
N PRO A 82 -12.09 -11.66 -8.12
CA PRO A 82 -13.27 -12.13 -7.40
C PRO A 82 -13.16 -11.97 -5.88
N SER A 83 -11.95 -12.08 -5.31
CA SER A 83 -11.70 -11.86 -3.88
C SER A 83 -11.37 -10.41 -3.54
N GLY A 84 -11.40 -9.48 -4.52
CA GLY A 84 -10.82 -8.15 -4.37
C GLY A 84 -9.31 -8.22 -4.15
N HIS A 85 -8.72 -7.12 -3.69
CA HIS A 85 -7.32 -7.08 -3.26
C HIS A 85 -7.09 -5.96 -2.26
N VAL A 86 -6.12 -6.15 -1.37
CA VAL A 86 -5.67 -5.11 -0.43
C VAL A 86 -4.18 -4.87 -0.58
N ALA A 87 -3.77 -3.62 -0.46
CA ALA A 87 -2.36 -3.22 -0.50
C ALA A 87 -2.09 -2.13 0.54
N VAL A 88 -0.95 -2.21 1.23
CA VAL A 88 -0.58 -1.23 2.26
C VAL A 88 0.19 -0.10 1.60
N VAL A 89 -0.24 1.15 1.82
CA VAL A 89 0.45 2.34 1.31
C VAL A 89 1.78 2.49 2.04
N SER A 90 2.89 2.34 1.33
CA SER A 90 4.23 2.57 1.89
C SER A 90 4.54 4.07 1.96
N ARG A 91 4.16 4.83 0.93
CA ARG A 91 4.31 6.28 0.85
C ARG A 91 3.37 6.90 -0.18
N VAL A 92 3.05 8.18 0.00
CA VAL A 92 2.30 8.99 -0.98
C VAL A 92 3.30 9.76 -1.82
N VAL A 93 3.19 9.66 -3.15
CA VAL A 93 4.09 10.31 -4.11
C VAL A 93 3.51 11.63 -4.58
N SER A 94 2.22 11.64 -4.92
CA SER A 94 1.49 12.81 -5.39
C SER A 94 0.01 12.68 -5.08
N ALA A 95 -0.80 13.64 -5.54
CA ALA A 95 -2.25 13.54 -5.45
C ALA A 95 -2.83 12.32 -6.18
N ARG A 96 -2.11 11.79 -7.19
CA ARG A 96 -2.56 10.69 -8.05
C ARG A 96 -1.65 9.46 -7.99
N GLU A 97 -0.51 9.50 -7.32
CA GLU A 97 0.41 8.36 -7.24
C GLU A 97 0.75 8.03 -5.80
N ILE A 98 0.69 6.74 -5.48
CA ILE A 98 1.17 6.15 -4.23
C ILE A 98 2.10 4.99 -4.52
N ARG A 99 2.90 4.62 -3.53
CA ARG A 99 3.59 3.35 -3.51
C ARG A 99 2.95 2.41 -2.50
N VAL A 100 2.90 1.13 -2.85
CA VAL A 100 2.27 0.11 -2.01
C VAL A 100 3.17 -1.11 -1.82
N ASP A 101 2.99 -1.74 -0.67
CA ASP A 101 3.48 -3.07 -0.36
C ASP A 101 2.29 -4.04 -0.40
N HIS A 102 2.41 -5.15 -1.13
CA HIS A 102 1.37 -6.18 -1.21
C HIS A 102 1.93 -7.56 -1.55
N ALA A 103 1.13 -8.60 -1.33
CA ALA A 103 1.49 -9.97 -1.68
C ALA A 103 0.48 -10.56 -2.67
N ASN A 104 0.90 -11.54 -3.46
CA ASN A 104 0.06 -12.28 -4.41
C ASN A 104 -0.68 -11.41 -5.44
N TRP A 105 -0.08 -10.31 -5.87
CA TRP A 105 -0.63 -9.49 -6.96
C TRP A 105 -0.21 -10.00 -8.35
N ALA A 106 1.06 -10.37 -8.51
CA ALA A 106 1.61 -10.79 -9.79
C ALA A 106 1.08 -12.17 -10.22
N SER A 107 1.11 -12.44 -11.52
CA SER A 107 0.69 -13.71 -12.13
C SER A 107 1.86 -14.64 -12.47
N GLY A 108 1.56 -15.89 -12.84
CA GLY A 108 2.57 -16.88 -13.25
C GLY A 108 3.55 -17.22 -12.13
N SER A 109 4.83 -17.35 -12.45
CA SER A 109 5.89 -17.66 -11.47
C SER A 109 6.11 -16.59 -10.40
N ALA A 110 5.47 -15.42 -10.54
CA ALA A 110 5.50 -14.34 -9.56
C ALA A 110 4.31 -14.35 -8.59
N ARG A 111 3.35 -15.24 -8.80
CA ARG A 111 2.21 -15.45 -7.88
C ARG A 111 2.70 -15.83 -6.49
N GLY A 112 1.96 -15.43 -5.45
CA GLY A 112 2.30 -15.69 -4.05
C GLY A 112 3.46 -14.88 -3.48
N ARG A 113 4.16 -14.06 -4.29
CA ARG A 113 5.29 -13.25 -3.81
C ARG A 113 4.86 -11.91 -3.24
N VAL A 114 5.69 -11.38 -2.32
CA VAL A 114 5.61 -10.01 -1.83
C VAL A 114 6.28 -9.08 -2.84
N ALA A 115 5.59 -8.00 -3.20
CA ALA A 115 6.14 -6.88 -3.96
C ALA A 115 6.05 -5.61 -3.12
N GLN A 116 7.14 -4.85 -3.09
CA GLN A 116 7.30 -3.68 -2.23
C GLN A 116 7.51 -2.41 -3.06
N ASP A 117 7.12 -1.27 -2.50
CA ASP A 117 7.21 0.06 -3.12
C ASP A 117 6.67 0.11 -4.57
N GLN A 118 5.64 -0.69 -4.86
CA GLN A 118 5.06 -0.78 -6.20
C GLN A 118 4.18 0.44 -6.49
N PRO A 119 4.35 1.09 -7.65
CA PRO A 119 3.51 2.23 -8.00
C PRO A 119 2.04 1.85 -8.26
N VAL A 120 1.15 2.72 -7.78
CA VAL A 120 -0.28 2.69 -8.06
C VAL A 120 -0.72 4.11 -8.41
N LEU A 121 -1.43 4.22 -9.53
CA LEU A 121 -1.90 5.47 -10.10
C LEU A 121 -3.42 5.57 -10.00
N ASP A 122 -3.92 6.69 -9.49
CA ASP A 122 -5.32 7.08 -9.58
C ASP A 122 -5.64 7.59 -10.98
N VAL A 123 -6.53 6.87 -11.66
CA VAL A 123 -7.05 7.22 -12.99
C VAL A 123 -8.53 7.61 -12.93
N SER A 124 -9.08 7.81 -11.73
CA SER A 124 -10.44 8.30 -11.56
C SER A 124 -10.61 9.73 -12.11
N PRO A 125 -11.74 10.02 -12.76
CA PRO A 125 -12.05 11.38 -13.21
C PRO A 125 -12.04 12.39 -12.05
N GLY A 126 -12.52 11.96 -10.87
CA GLY A 126 -12.67 12.79 -9.69
C GLY A 126 -11.43 12.96 -8.81
N ASN A 127 -10.30 12.31 -9.13
CA ASN A 127 -9.13 12.26 -8.25
C ASN A 127 -9.46 11.76 -6.83
N ASP A 128 -10.31 10.74 -6.78
CA ASP A 128 -10.93 10.22 -5.56
C ASP A 128 -10.60 8.74 -5.32
N TRP A 129 -9.61 8.22 -6.04
CA TRP A 129 -9.07 6.87 -5.91
C TRP A 129 -10.09 5.76 -6.17
N THR A 130 -11.21 6.06 -6.84
CA THR A 130 -12.22 5.05 -7.20
C THR A 130 -11.78 4.11 -8.31
N GLN A 131 -10.79 4.52 -9.11
CA GLN A 131 -10.28 3.79 -10.26
C GLN A 131 -8.76 3.87 -10.26
N ILE A 132 -8.09 2.73 -10.24
CA ILE A 132 -6.63 2.68 -10.15
C ILE A 132 -6.02 1.80 -11.24
N ARG A 133 -4.78 2.12 -11.61
CA ARG A 133 -3.88 1.20 -12.31
C ARG A 133 -2.73 0.85 -11.40
N VAL A 134 -2.34 -0.42 -11.43
CA VAL A 134 -1.24 -0.95 -10.62
C VAL A 134 -0.08 -1.27 -11.53
N TRP A 135 1.13 -1.06 -11.06
CA TRP A 135 2.35 -1.44 -11.75
C TRP A 135 2.34 -2.89 -12.22
N TYR A 136 2.81 -3.13 -13.45
CA TYR A 136 2.94 -4.45 -14.04
C TYR A 136 4.37 -4.71 -14.50
N PRO A 137 5.19 -5.40 -13.68
CA PRO A 137 6.62 -5.58 -13.95
C PRO A 137 6.96 -6.20 -15.31
N ARG A 138 6.08 -7.03 -15.89
CA ARG A 138 6.33 -7.70 -17.18
C ARG A 138 6.52 -6.71 -18.33
N ILE A 139 5.82 -5.58 -18.29
CA ILE A 139 5.89 -4.55 -19.34
C ILE A 139 6.63 -3.30 -18.88
N ASN A 140 7.16 -3.31 -17.64
CA ASN A 140 7.84 -2.17 -17.02
C ASN A 140 7.01 -0.86 -17.09
N ASP A 141 5.70 -0.99 -16.88
CA ASP A 141 4.75 0.14 -16.89
C ASP A 141 3.51 -0.22 -16.03
N TYR A 142 2.60 0.72 -15.85
CA TYR A 142 1.26 0.47 -15.34
C TYR A 142 0.51 -0.52 -16.21
N GLY A 143 -0.19 -1.48 -15.58
CA GLY A 143 -1.08 -2.38 -16.30
C GLY A 143 -2.25 -1.63 -16.96
N ASN A 144 -2.71 -2.12 -18.11
CA ASN A 144 -3.86 -1.55 -18.82
C ASN A 144 -5.19 -1.73 -18.10
N THR A 145 -5.27 -2.64 -17.14
CA THR A 145 -6.50 -2.91 -16.39
C THR A 145 -6.76 -1.80 -15.38
N VAL A 146 -7.95 -1.21 -15.45
CA VAL A 146 -8.47 -0.30 -14.43
C VAL A 146 -9.19 -1.14 -13.39
N PHE A 147 -8.74 -1.05 -12.14
CA PHE A 147 -9.37 -1.70 -11.01
C PHE A 147 -10.22 -0.70 -10.24
N ALA A 148 -11.45 -1.08 -9.91
CA ALA A 148 -12.28 -0.30 -9.00
C ALA A 148 -11.75 -0.45 -7.56
N ALA A 149 -11.76 0.64 -6.80
CA ALA A 149 -11.40 0.64 -5.39
C ALA A 149 -12.42 1.42 -4.57
N HIS A 150 -12.63 0.98 -3.33
CA HIS A 150 -13.57 1.62 -2.42
C HIS A 150 -12.95 2.87 -1.76
N GLY A 151 -11.66 2.77 -1.43
CA GLY A 151 -10.89 3.80 -0.73
C GLY A 151 -9.83 3.18 0.16
N PHE A 152 -9.51 3.88 1.25
CA PHE A 152 -8.45 3.52 2.19
C PHE A 152 -9.02 3.23 3.57
N ILE A 153 -8.47 2.23 4.25
CA ILE A 153 -8.70 1.98 5.67
C ILE A 153 -7.45 2.43 6.41
N LEU A 154 -7.59 3.33 7.37
CA LEU A 154 -6.48 3.77 8.19
C LEU A 154 -6.27 2.78 9.34
N PRO A 155 -5.02 2.46 9.69
CA PRO A 155 -4.75 1.77 10.94
C PRO A 155 -5.24 2.64 12.10
N ARG A 156 -5.46 2.01 13.26
CA ARG A 156 -5.65 2.81 14.47
C ARG A 156 -4.39 3.64 14.64
N MET A 157 -4.57 4.93 14.90
CA MET A 157 -3.46 5.77 15.29
C MET A 157 -2.95 5.20 16.61
N ASP A 158 -1.80 4.53 16.56
CA ASP A 158 -1.13 4.10 17.78
C ASP A 158 -0.69 5.38 18.50
N TYR A 159 -1.45 5.81 19.51
CA TYR A 159 -1.08 6.91 20.40
C TYR A 159 0.22 6.63 21.19
N ALA A 160 0.91 5.51 20.94
CA ALA A 160 1.94 4.92 21.77
C ALA A 160 3.39 5.03 21.26
N ALA A 161 3.68 5.87 20.25
CA ALA A 161 5.06 6.08 19.84
C ALA A 161 5.32 7.54 19.44
N ARG A 162 5.59 8.36 20.46
CA ARG A 162 6.52 9.49 20.38
C ARG A 162 7.79 9.12 21.12
#